data_AF-M0H9V2-F1
#
_entry.id   AF-M0H9V2-F1
#
_cell.length_a   1.000
_cell.length_b   1.000
_cell.length_c   1.000
_cell.angle_alpha   90.00
_cell.angle_beta   90.00
_cell.angle_gamma   90.00
#
_symmetry.space_group_name_H-M   'P 1'
#
loop_
_entity.id
_entity.type
_entity.pdbx_description
1 polymer ?
#
loop_
_entity_poly.entity_id
_entity_poly.type
_entity_poly.pdbx_seq_one_letter_code
_entity_poly.pdbx_strand_id
1 'polypeptide(L)'
;MTTRGEPHVLLPGESLTIAPGEPHSIRNGGVDTLVVRTTLRPPGEFEAAIRALYEAVAGGKPDVFAVAAVLSHYRSDVRLAGVPWLVQRPLLRLLAGIATMLGRNPLR
;
A
#
# COMPACT_ATOMS: atom_id res chain seq x y z
N MET A 1 -5.82 14.53 3.40
CA MET A 1 -4.73 13.86 2.69
C MET A 1 -3.41 14.36 3.26
N THR A 2 -2.33 13.58 3.20
CA THR A 2 -1.00 14.04 3.61
C THR A 2 0.00 13.72 2.51
N THR A 3 0.92 14.63 2.18
CA THR A 3 2.06 14.39 1.27
C THR A 3 3.34 14.84 1.94
N ARG A 4 4.36 13.97 1.99
CA ARG A 4 5.64 14.27 2.69
C ARG A 4 5.47 14.75 4.14
N GLY A 5 4.39 14.35 4.82
CA GLY A 5 4.06 14.80 6.18
C GLY A 5 3.18 16.05 6.25
N GLU A 6 3.00 16.78 5.15
CA GLU A 6 2.18 17.99 5.10
C GLU A 6 0.70 17.66 4.87
N PRO A 7 -0.22 18.15 5.71
CA PRO A 7 -1.64 17.91 5.56
C PRO A 7 -2.26 18.80 4.48
N HIS A 8 -3.14 18.21 3.67
CA HIS A 8 -3.97 18.85 2.66
C HIS A 8 -5.44 18.47 2.87
N VAL A 9 -6.33 19.46 2.87
CA VAL A 9 -7.77 19.25 2.80
C VAL A 9 -8.19 19.48 1.35
N LEU A 10 -8.85 18.49 0.76
CA LEU A 10 -9.39 18.58 -0.59
C LEU A 10 -10.93 18.55 -0.51
N LEU A 11 -11.56 19.52 -1.17
CA LEU A 11 -12.99 19.64 -1.32
C LEU A 11 -13.49 18.90 -2.58
N PRO A 12 -14.82 18.67 -2.72
CA PRO A 12 -15.38 18.06 -3.92
C PRO A 12 -14.97 18.80 -5.19
N GLY A 13 -14.42 18.06 -6.17
CA GLY A 13 -13.93 18.60 -7.43
C GLY A 13 -12.47 19.05 -7.42
N GLU A 14 -11.83 19.18 -6.24
CA GLU A 14 -10.42 19.48 -6.14
C GLU A 14 -9.54 18.24 -6.41
N SER A 15 -8.31 18.49 -6.85
CA SER A 15 -7.35 17.44 -7.17
C SER A 15 -5.95 17.85 -6.76
N LEU A 16 -5.12 16.85 -6.43
CA LEU A 16 -3.71 17.03 -6.11
C LEU A 16 -2.88 16.02 -6.91
N THR A 17 -1.80 16.50 -7.54
CA THR A 17 -0.83 15.63 -8.20
C THR A 17 0.30 15.31 -7.23
N ILE A 18 0.59 14.02 -7.06
CA ILE A 18 1.66 13.51 -6.19
C ILE A 18 2.81 13.08 -7.08
N ALA A 19 4.04 13.50 -6.77
CA ALA A 19 5.18 13.05 -7.56
C ALA A 19 5.53 11.59 -7.25
N PRO A 20 6.11 10.84 -8.21
CA PRO A 20 6.54 9.47 -7.99
C PRO A 20 7.45 9.33 -6.75
N GLY A 21 7.15 8.35 -5.90
CA GLY A 21 7.92 8.06 -4.69
C GLY A 21 7.62 8.97 -3.50
N GLU A 22 6.74 9.96 -3.62
CA GLU A 22 6.35 10.78 -2.47
C GLU A 22 5.45 10.00 -1.51
N PRO A 23 5.83 9.87 -0.23
CA PRO A 23 4.99 9.22 0.76
C PRO A 23 3.72 10.06 0.97
N HIS A 24 2.57 9.39 0.94
CA HIS A 24 1.28 10.05 1.09
C HIS A 24 0.24 9.14 1.76
N SER A 25 -0.83 9.77 2.26
CA SER A 25 -1.99 9.07 2.81
C SER A 25 -3.29 9.80 2.44
N ILE A 26 -4.34 9.02 2.20
CA ILE A 26 -5.69 9.54 1.95
C ILE A 26 -6.54 9.10 3.13
N ARG A 27 -7.31 10.04 3.69
CA ARG A 27 -8.21 9.80 4.81
C ARG A 27 -9.52 10.49 4.53
N ASN A 28 -10.63 9.78 4.70
CA ASN A 28 -11.95 10.41 4.80
C ASN A 28 -12.06 11.07 6.17
N GLY A 29 -12.09 12.41 6.20
CA GLY A 29 -12.28 13.19 7.43
C GLY A 29 -13.73 13.48 7.76
N GLY A 30 -14.66 13.19 6.85
CA GLY A 30 -16.10 13.43 7.01
C GLY A 30 -16.87 12.18 7.45
N VAL A 31 -18.19 12.34 7.57
CA VAL A 31 -19.14 11.27 7.90
C VAL A 31 -19.78 10.64 6.67
N ASP A 32 -19.75 11.35 5.54
CA ASP A 32 -20.30 10.89 4.27
C ASP A 32 -19.31 10.00 3.52
N THR A 33 -19.81 9.33 2.48
CA THR A 33 -18.98 8.49 1.60
C THR A 33 -18.05 9.37 0.78
N LEU A 34 -16.75 9.11 0.89
CA LEU A 34 -15.72 9.70 0.04
C LEU A 34 -15.45 8.80 -1.17
N VAL A 35 -15.65 9.32 -2.39
CA VAL A 35 -15.25 8.66 -3.63
C VAL A 35 -14.01 9.37 -4.18
N VAL A 36 -12.90 8.64 -4.32
CA VAL A 36 -11.65 9.17 -4.88
C VAL A 36 -11.37 8.51 -6.22
N ARG A 37 -11.07 9.33 -7.24
CA ARG A 37 -10.56 8.84 -8.52
C ARG A 37 -9.06 9.10 -8.60
N THR A 38 -8.27 8.05 -8.56
CA THR A 38 -6.81 8.13 -8.70
C THR A 38 -6.40 7.70 -10.10
N THR A 39 -5.49 8.45 -10.73
CA THR A 39 -4.85 8.02 -11.98
C THR A 39 -3.35 7.91 -11.77
N LEU A 40 -2.77 6.75 -12.06
CA LEU A 40 -1.34 6.49 -11.92
C LEU A 40 -0.68 6.39 -13.30
N ARG A 41 0.48 7.02 -13.48
CA ARG A 41 1.26 7.00 -14.72
C ARG A 41 2.77 7.01 -14.41
N PRO A 42 3.57 6.03 -14.92
CA PRO A 42 3.10 4.76 -15.50
C PRO A 42 2.34 3.93 -14.45
N PRO A 43 1.43 3.03 -14.86
CA PRO A 43 0.57 2.30 -13.93
C PRO A 43 1.31 1.24 -13.10
N GLY A 44 2.40 0.67 -13.65
CA GLY A 44 3.10 -0.45 -13.03
C GLY A 44 2.15 -1.61 -12.72
N GLU A 45 2.36 -2.26 -11.58
CA GLU A 45 1.54 -3.36 -11.05
C GLU A 45 0.65 -2.92 -9.88
N PHE A 46 0.38 -1.61 -9.75
CA PHE A 46 -0.31 -1.04 -8.59
C PHE A 46 -1.67 -1.70 -8.31
N GLU A 47 -2.48 -1.93 -9.35
CA GLU A 47 -3.80 -2.53 -9.19
C GLU A 47 -3.73 -3.97 -8.66
N ALA A 48 -2.77 -4.77 -9.16
CA ALA A 48 -2.52 -6.11 -8.66
C ALA A 48 -2.04 -6.09 -7.20
N ALA A 49 -1.14 -5.17 -6.87
CA ALA A 49 -0.63 -4.98 -5.51
C ALA A 49 -1.74 -4.65 -4.50
N ILE A 50 -2.65 -3.73 -4.85
CA ILE A 50 -3.75 -3.33 -3.98
C ILE A 50 -4.77 -4.45 -3.80
N ARG A 51 -5.15 -5.19 -4.87
CA ARG A 51 -6.05 -6.35 -4.74
C ARG A 51 -5.48 -7.40 -3.79
N ALA A 52 -4.21 -7.78 -3.98
CA ALA A 52 -3.56 -8.77 -3.14
C ALA A 52 -3.46 -8.32 -1.66
N LEU A 53 -3.26 -7.01 -1.41
CA LEU A 53 -3.29 -6.46 -0.06
C LEU A 53 -4.69 -6.55 0.57
N TYR A 54 -5.76 -6.27 -0.18
CA TYR A 54 -7.14 -6.40 0.31
C TYR A 54 -7.50 -7.86 0.61
N GLU A 55 -7.11 -8.79 -0.25
CA GLU A 55 -7.30 -10.23 -0.02
C GLU A 55 -6.59 -10.70 1.25
N ALA A 56 -5.35 -10.23 1.49
CA ALA A 56 -4.58 -10.55 2.69
C ALA A 56 -5.21 -10.03 4.02
N VAL A 57 -6.19 -9.13 3.95
CA VAL A 57 -6.90 -8.58 5.11
C VAL A 57 -8.40 -8.91 5.13
N ALA A 58 -8.91 -9.63 4.12
CA ALA A 58 -10.35 -9.89 3.95
C ALA A 58 -10.99 -10.64 5.13
N GLY A 59 -10.20 -11.44 5.87
CA GLY A 59 -10.65 -12.16 7.07
C GLY A 59 -10.81 -11.29 8.33
N GLY A 60 -10.71 -9.96 8.23
CA GLY A 60 -10.85 -9.02 9.36
C GLY A 60 -9.62 -8.91 10.26
N LYS A 61 -8.71 -9.90 10.24
CA LYS A 61 -7.36 -9.81 10.80
C LYS A 61 -6.33 -9.89 9.68
N PRO A 62 -5.42 -8.92 9.56
CA PRO A 62 -4.34 -8.98 8.58
C PRO A 62 -3.48 -10.22 8.79
N ASP A 63 -3.32 -11.06 7.78
CA ASP A 63 -2.26 -12.07 7.78
C ASP A 63 -0.94 -11.34 7.48
N VAL A 64 -0.15 -11.11 8.52
CA VAL A 64 1.13 -10.40 8.44
C VAL A 64 2.11 -11.08 7.46
N PHE A 65 2.07 -12.41 7.35
CA PHE A 65 2.93 -13.14 6.42
C PHE A 65 2.48 -12.94 4.97
N ALA A 66 1.17 -12.97 4.71
CA ALA A 66 0.61 -12.68 3.40
C ALA A 66 0.90 -11.22 3.00
N VAL A 67 0.63 -10.26 3.89
CA VAL A 67 0.94 -8.84 3.67
C VAL A 67 2.42 -8.63 3.37
N ALA A 68 3.31 -9.29 4.13
CA ALA A 68 4.75 -9.17 3.90
C ALA A 68 5.16 -9.78 2.55
N ALA A 69 4.57 -10.90 2.14
CA ALA A 69 4.81 -11.51 0.84
C ALA A 69 4.39 -10.58 -0.30
N VAL A 70 3.21 -9.98 -0.20
CA VAL A 70 2.67 -9.03 -1.19
C VAL A 70 3.56 -7.77 -1.27
N LEU A 71 3.89 -7.14 -0.14
CA LEU A 71 4.75 -5.96 -0.12
C LEU A 71 6.20 -6.26 -0.57
N SER A 72 6.70 -7.47 -0.34
CA SER A 72 8.00 -7.91 -0.84
C SER A 72 8.01 -8.06 -2.36
N HIS A 73 6.93 -8.65 -2.92
CA HIS A 73 6.75 -8.85 -4.36
C HIS A 73 6.58 -7.52 -5.09
N TYR A 74 5.58 -6.72 -4.72
CA TYR A 74 5.20 -5.45 -5.36
C TYR A 74 5.95 -4.22 -4.81
N ARG A 75 7.16 -4.41 -4.28
CA ARG A 75 7.98 -3.34 -3.65
C ARG A 75 8.37 -2.18 -4.59
N SER A 76 8.19 -2.35 -5.91
CA SER A 76 8.42 -1.29 -6.89
C SER A 76 7.24 -0.32 -6.96
N ASP A 77 6.04 -0.79 -6.62
CA ASP A 77 4.77 -0.08 -6.77
C ASP A 77 4.23 0.42 -5.43
N VAL A 78 4.37 -0.37 -4.36
CA VAL A 78 3.84 -0.05 -3.02
C VAL A 78 4.91 -0.28 -1.94
N ARG A 79 5.04 0.69 -1.03
CA ARG A 79 5.94 0.62 0.14
C ARG A 79 5.28 1.23 1.37
N LEU A 80 5.77 0.85 2.55
CA LEU A 80 5.35 1.46 3.81
C LEU A 80 6.07 2.79 4.00
N ALA A 81 5.32 3.89 3.97
CA ALA A 81 5.89 5.24 4.10
C ALA A 81 6.61 5.46 5.43
N GLY A 82 6.16 4.83 6.52
CA GLY A 82 6.68 5.04 7.88
C GLY A 82 7.92 4.23 8.25
N VAL A 83 8.41 3.33 7.38
CA VAL A 83 9.55 2.45 7.69
C VAL A 83 10.68 2.70 6.69
N PRO A 84 11.90 3.03 7.14
CA PRO A 84 13.03 3.24 6.24
C PRO A 84 13.27 2.02 5.33
N TRP A 85 13.53 2.26 4.04
CA TRP A 85 13.65 1.18 3.05
C TRP A 85 14.77 0.18 3.39
N LEU A 86 15.86 0.66 3.99
CA LEU A 86 16.98 -0.18 4.45
C LEU A 86 16.55 -1.20 5.52
N VAL A 87 15.51 -0.90 6.29
CA VAL A 87 14.94 -1.80 7.31
C VAL A 87 13.79 -2.62 6.72
N GLN A 88 12.88 -1.96 6.00
CA GLN A 88 11.69 -2.58 5.42
C GLN A 88 12.06 -3.72 4.45
N ARG A 89 13.04 -3.50 3.56
CA ARG A 89 13.41 -4.45 2.51
C ARG A 89 13.87 -5.82 3.04
N PRO A 90 14.87 -5.93 3.94
CA PRO A 90 15.30 -7.23 4.45
C PRO A 90 14.21 -7.91 5.29
N LEU A 91 13.47 -7.15 6.11
CA LEU A 91 12.40 -7.69 6.93
C LEU A 91 11.28 -8.32 6.08
N LEU A 92 10.81 -7.61 5.06
CA LEU A 92 9.77 -8.12 4.16
C LEU A 92 10.23 -9.37 3.41
N ARG A 93 11.50 -9.42 2.98
CA ARG A 93 12.06 -10.60 2.32
C ARG A 93 12.08 -11.82 3.23
N LEU A 94 12.51 -11.64 4.48
CA LEU A 94 12.52 -12.72 5.47
C LEU A 94 11.11 -13.24 5.73
N LEU A 95 10.16 -12.34 6.02
CA LEU A 95 8.78 -12.71 6.30
C LEU A 95 8.08 -13.36 5.09
N ALA A 96 8.37 -12.91 3.87
CA ALA A 96 7.86 -13.53 2.64
C ALA A 96 8.39 -14.96 2.43
N GLY A 97 9.66 -15.20 2.80
CA GLY A 97 10.25 -16.54 2.80
C GLY A 97 9.52 -17.47 3.78
N ILE A 98 9.28 -16.99 5.00
CA ILE A 98 8.52 -17.74 6.02
C ILE A 98 7.08 -17.97 5.54
N ALA A 99 6.42 -16.97 4.95
CA ALA A 99 5.08 -17.10 4.39
C ALA A 99 5.01 -18.26 3.38
N THR A 100 6.01 -18.35 2.51
CA THR A 100 6.11 -19.42 1.51
C THR A 100 6.29 -20.78 2.18
N MET A 101 7.18 -20.89 3.17
CA MET A 101 7.40 -22.15 3.90
C MET A 101 6.15 -22.63 4.65
N LEU A 102 5.33 -21.69 5.12
CA LEU A 102 4.08 -21.97 5.85
C LEU A 102 2.85 -22.14 4.94
N GLY A 103 3.01 -22.04 3.60
CA GLY A 103 1.88 -22.09 2.66
C GLY A 103 0.92 -20.89 2.76
N ARG A 104 1.40 -19.76 3.29
CA ARG A 104 0.64 -18.51 3.52
C ARG A 104 1.01 -17.40 2.54
N ASN A 105 1.71 -17.74 1.46
CA ASN A 105 2.05 -16.78 0.41
C ASN A 105 0.92 -16.78 -0.64
N PRO A 106 0.13 -15.70 -0.77
CA PRO A 106 -1.00 -15.67 -1.72
C PRO A 106 -0.55 -15.55 -3.18
N LEU A 107 0.74 -15.35 -3.45
CA LEU A 107 1.30 -15.15 -4.77
C LEU A 107 2.00 -16.41 -5.32
N ARG A 108 1.83 -17.57 -4.67
CA ARG A 108 2.44 -18.85 -5.03
C ARG A 108 1.45 -19.99 -5.03
#